data_AF-A0A6V7J5W9-F1
#
_entry.id   AF-A0A6V7J5W9-F1
#
_cell.length_a   1.000
_cell.length_b   1.000
_cell.length_c   1.000
_cell.angle_alpha   90.00
_cell.angle_beta   90.00
_cell.angle_gamma   90.00
#
_symmetry.space_group_name_H-M   'P 1'
#
loop_
_entity.id
_entity.type
_entity.pdbx_description
1 polymer ?
#
loop_
_entity_poly.entity_id
_entity_poly.type
_entity_poly.pdbx_seq_one_letter_code
_entity_poly.pdbx_strand_id
1 'polypeptide(L)' 'MPAPTRLRDLIRQIRAARTAAEERTVVNKECAYIRSTFREEDSVWRCRNIAKLLYIHMLG' A
#
# COMPACT_ATOMS: atom_id res chain seq x y z
N MET A 1 15.33 -2.35 -8.78
CA MET A 1 14.00 -1.85 -8.36
C MET A 1 14.15 -1.17 -7.00
N PRO A 2 13.69 0.07 -6.80
CA PRO A 2 13.69 0.68 -5.48
C PRO A 2 12.81 -0.13 -4.53
N ALA A 3 13.20 -0.21 -3.25
CA ALA A 3 12.46 -0.99 -2.26
C ALA A 3 11.04 -0.40 -2.07
N PRO A 4 9.99 -1.23 -2.00
CA PRO A 4 8.62 -0.77 -1.80
C PRO A 4 8.43 -0.10 -0.44
N THR A 5 7.48 0.84 -0.39
CA THR A 5 6.99 1.49 0.84
C THR A 5 6.79 0.45 1.93
N ARG A 6 7.36 0.69 3.11
CA ARG A 6 7.16 -0.18 4.29
C ARG A 6 5.75 0.05 4.82
N LEU A 7 5.14 -0.99 5.41
CA LEU A 7 3.81 -0.88 6.04
C LEU A 7 3.71 0.31 7.00
N ARG A 8 4.72 0.50 7.84
CA ARG A 8 4.73 1.59 8.83
C ARG A 8 4.71 2.98 8.17
N ASP A 9 5.31 3.12 7.00
CA ASP A 9 5.34 4.39 6.26
C ASP A 9 4.03 4.63 5.51
N LEU A 10 3.40 3.57 4.98
CA LEU A 10 2.04 3.64 4.44
C LEU A 10 1.04 4.09 5.52
N ILE A 11 1.07 3.47 6.71
CA ILE A 11 0.20 3.85 7.83
C ILE A 11 0.38 5.33 8.19
N ARG A 12 1.63 5.82 8.22
CA ARG A 12 1.91 7.23 8.49
C ARG A 12 1.34 8.16 7.42
N GLN A 13 1.48 7.79 6.15
CA GLN A 13 0.94 8.59 5.03
C GLN A 13 -0.59 8.65 5.08
N ILE A 14 -1.25 7.52 5.32
CA ILE A 14 -2.72 7.46 5.46
C ILE A 14 -3.17 8.31 6.66
N ARG A 15 -2.54 8.16 7.82
CA ARG A 15 -2.87 8.94 9.03
C ARG A 15 -2.59 10.43 8.92
N ALA A 16 -1.74 10.85 7.96
CA ALA A 16 -1.46 12.26 7.70
C ALA A 16 -2.49 12.92 6.76
N ALA A 17 -3.33 12.12 6.09
CA ALA A 17 -4.41 12.63 5.24
C ALA A 17 -5.42 13.42 6.08
N ARG A 18 -5.81 14.60 5.59
CA ARG A 18 -6.78 15.49 6.24
C ARG A 18 -8.19 15.34 5.68
N THR A 19 -8.30 14.71 4.51
CA THR A 19 -9.58 14.47 3.83
C THR A 19 -9.69 13.03 3.36
N ALA A 20 -10.91 12.53 3.23
CA ALA A 20 -11.15 11.20 2.67
C ALA A 20 -10.62 11.06 1.23
N ALA A 21 -10.58 12.17 0.46
CA ALA A 21 -10.02 12.16 -0.89
C ALA A 21 -8.49 11.98 -0.88
N GLU A 22 -7.79 12.62 0.06
CA GLU A 22 -6.35 12.43 0.26
C GLU A 22 -6.04 10.99 0.69
N GLU A 23 -6.81 10.45 1.65
CA GLU A 23 -6.67 9.07 2.10
C GLU A 23 -6.85 8.09 0.93
N ARG A 24 -7.93 8.24 0.16
CA ARG A 24 -8.20 7.43 -1.04
C ARG A 24 -7.07 7.53 -2.06
N THR A 25 -6.44 8.70 -2.21
CA THR A 25 -5.32 8.88 -3.14
C THR A 25 -4.11 8.05 -2.74
N VAL A 26 -3.74 8.07 -1.45
CA VAL A 26 -2.64 7.26 -0.91
C VAL A 26 -2.93 5.77 -1.08
N VAL A 27 -4.13 5.34 -0.68
CA VAL A 27 -4.58 3.94 -0.80
C VAL A 27 -4.56 3.48 -2.25
N ASN A 28 -5.15 4.25 -3.18
CA ASN A 28 -5.24 3.88 -4.59
C ASN A 28 -3.86 3.74 -5.25
N LYS A 29 -2.92 4.63 -4.90
CA LYS A 29 -1.55 4.58 -5.40
C LYS A 29 -0.83 3.32 -4.93
N GLU A 30 -0.93 2.99 -3.65
CA GLU A 30 -0.28 1.80 -3.09
C GLU A 30 -0.94 0.50 -3.58
N CYS A 31 -2.28 0.47 -3.69
CA CYS A 31 -3.02 -0.64 -4.28
C CYS A 31 -2.63 -0.88 -5.75
N ALA A 32 -2.45 0.18 -6.54
CA ALA A 32 -1.97 0.06 -7.92
C ALA A 32 -0.59 -0.59 -7.98
N TYR A 33 0.32 -0.16 -7.12
CA TYR A 33 1.65 -0.77 -7.00
C TYR A 33 1.57 -2.26 -6.62
N ILE A 34 0.80 -2.61 -5.59
CA ILE A 34 0.63 -4.01 -5.15
C ILE A 34 0.09 -4.88 -6.29
N ARG A 35 -0.93 -4.41 -7.03
CA ARG A 35 -1.48 -5.14 -8.19
C ARG A 35 -0.43 -5.40 -9.27
N SER A 36 0.43 -4.43 -9.57
CA SER A 36 1.54 -4.63 -10.53
C SER A 36 2.51 -5.68 -10.03
N THR A 37 2.92 -5.64 -8.76
CA THR A 37 3.85 -6.65 -8.21
C THR A 37 3.28 -8.08 -8.23
N PHE A 38 1.96 -8.23 -8.04
CA PHE A 38 1.32 -9.54 -8.14
C PHE A 38 1.23 -10.03 -9.59
N ARG A 39 0.97 -9.12 -10.53
CA ARG A 39 0.96 -9.45 -11.97
C ARG A 39 2.34 -9.87 -12.47
N GLU A 40 3.39 -9.22 -11.98
CA GLU A 40 4.78 -9.52 -12.34
C GLU A 40 5.35 -10.74 -11.58
N GLU A 41 4.54 -11.38 -10.73
CA GLU A 41 4.91 -12.50 -9.87
C GLU A 41 6.12 -12.22 -8.95
N ASP A 42 6.44 -10.95 -8.69
CA ASP A 42 7.55 -10.55 -7.80
C ASP A 42 7.30 -11.09 -6.38
N SER A 43 8.16 -12.02 -5.96
CA SER A 43 8.08 -12.68 -4.66
C SER A 43 8.90 -11.99 -3.58
N VAL A 44 9.85 -11.12 -3.94
CA VAL A 44 10.84 -10.52 -3.04
C VAL A 44 10.14 -9.73 -1.93
N TRP A 45 9.05 -9.03 -2.27
CA TRP A 45 8.33 -8.17 -1.34
C TRP A 45 6.88 -8.63 -1.07
N ARG A 46 6.55 -9.87 -1.41
CA ARG A 46 5.18 -10.41 -1.31
C ARG A 46 4.62 -10.30 0.10
N CYS A 47 5.37 -10.72 1.13
CA CYS A 47 4.93 -10.62 2.52
C CYS A 47 4.62 -9.17 2.94
N ARG A 48 5.44 -8.20 2.50
CA ARG A 48 5.23 -6.78 2.79
C ARG A 48 3.99 -6.24 2.06
N ASN A 49 3.79 -6.62 0.80
CA ASN A 49 2.64 -6.19 0.01
C ASN A 49 1.33 -6.78 0.54
N ILE A 50 1.33 -8.04 0.99
CA ILE A 50 0.18 -8.66 1.67
C ILE A 50 -0.13 -7.94 2.97
N ALA A 51 0.86 -7.63 3.81
CA ALA A 51 0.62 -6.91 5.06
C ALA A 51 0.00 -5.50 4.83
N LYS A 52 0.46 -4.79 3.79
CA LYS A 52 -0.16 -3.52 3.36
C LYS A 52 -1.61 -3.71 2.88
N LEU A 53 -1.85 -4.75 2.08
CA LEU A 53 -3.19 -5.05 1.58
C LEU A 53 -4.17 -5.39 2.71
N LEU A 54 -3.75 -6.20 3.69
CA LEU A 54 -4.55 -6.52 4.88
C LEU A 54 -4.88 -5.26 5.69
N TYR A 55 -3.92 -4.35 5.86
CA TYR A 55 -4.16 -3.08 6.53
C TYR A 55 -5.18 -2.22 5.79
N ILE A 56 -5.02 -2.05 4.47
CA ILE A 56 -5.97 -1.31 3.63
C ILE A 56 -7.37 -1.93 3.74
N HIS A 57 -7.48 -3.26 3.70
CA HIS A 57 -8.77 -3.95 3.86
C HIS A 57 -9.43 -3.67 5.22
N MET A 58 -8.66 -3.52 6.31
CA MET A 58 -9.18 -3.17 7.62
C MET A 58 -9.70 -1.72 7.72
N LEU A 59 -9.34 -0.84 6.78
CA LEU A 59 -9.84 0.55 6.74
C LEU A 59 -11.25 0.67 6.13
N GLY A 60 -11.73 -0.39 5.45
CA GLY A 60 -12.98 -0.38 4.67
C GLY A 60 -12.79 0.14 3.26
#